data_AF-A0A957FCB5-F1
#
_entry.id   AF-A0A957FCB5-F1
#
_cell.length_a   1.000
_cell.length_b   1.000
_cell.length_c   1.000
_cell.angle_alpha   90.00
_cell.angle_beta   90.00
_cell.angle_gamma   90.00
#
_symmetry.space_group_name_H-M   'P 1'
#
loop_
_entity.id
_entity.type
_entity.pdbx_description
1 polymer ?
#
loop_
_entity_poly.entity_id
_entity_poly.type
_entity_poly.pdbx_seq_one_letter_code
_entity_poly.pdbx_strand_id
1 'polypeptide(L)'
;TRWTVRYGEVPAGADALLLLTVEELAINDLRETFHHWVHTIRIPVVVEELGLPLPHLPARDDHPARQKVGEADIEKAQELWDEVELDVKRYLIEVADALTATITAQLATTGKTALQEEKERFRHRLREVERAMQENSLQKLEKEYGKIEAEQAELKLQPALLFDAQAQRSQRISEIDRRKADIEAELKRRREHYEELLERLKIEQERVINNLLPRRYQLRGDAQVFPVTIEIRLPEVSR
;
A
#
# COMPACT_ATOMS: atom_id res chain seq x y z
N THR A 1 -3.91 9.22 -30.16
CA THR A 1 -2.92 10.17 -29.62
C THR A 1 -3.17 11.53 -30.21
N ARG A 2 -3.08 12.61 -29.41
CA ARG A 2 -3.23 13.98 -29.94
C ARG A 2 -1.88 14.42 -30.49
N TRP A 3 -1.88 15.00 -31.69
CA TRP A 3 -0.67 15.48 -32.33
C TRP A 3 -0.72 16.99 -32.54
N THR A 4 0.42 17.66 -32.42
CA THR A 4 0.57 19.10 -32.65
C THR A 4 1.95 19.37 -33.23
N VAL A 5 2.03 20.33 -34.14
CA VAL A 5 3.29 20.84 -34.69
C VAL A 5 3.51 22.23 -34.12
N ARG A 6 4.75 22.54 -33.75
CA ARG A 6 5.16 23.86 -33.25
C ARG A 6 6.56 24.20 -33.75
N TYR A 7 6.95 25.45 -33.58
CA TYR A 7 8.35 25.86 -33.65
C TYR A 7 8.96 25.89 -32.25
N GLY A 8 10.27 25.74 -32.14
CA GLY A 8 10.98 25.90 -30.86
C GLY A 8 12.47 25.62 -30.95
N GLU A 9 13.12 25.60 -29.78
CA GLU A 9 14.53 25.24 -29.66
C GLU A 9 14.75 23.77 -30.04
N VAL A 10 15.38 23.55 -31.19
CA VAL A 10 15.82 22.24 -31.68
C VAL A 10 17.35 22.17 -31.53
N PRO A 11 17.91 21.07 -30.98
CA PRO A 11 19.36 20.91 -30.86
C PRO A 11 20.09 21.08 -32.20
N ALA A 12 21.31 21.63 -32.16
CA ALA A 12 22.09 21.85 -33.37
C ALA A 12 22.36 20.53 -34.11
N GLY A 13 22.02 20.48 -35.39
CA GLY A 13 22.20 19.29 -36.24
C GLY A 13 21.01 18.34 -36.26
N ALA A 14 19.94 18.61 -35.51
CA ALA A 14 18.67 17.90 -35.62
C ALA A 14 17.70 18.62 -36.56
N ASP A 15 16.91 17.84 -37.29
CA ASP A 15 15.88 18.33 -38.23
C ASP A 15 14.61 18.76 -37.49
N ALA A 16 14.32 18.07 -36.38
CA ALA A 16 13.21 18.37 -35.49
C ALA A 16 13.47 17.85 -34.07
N LEU A 17 12.63 18.26 -33.13
CA LEU A 17 12.56 17.69 -31.78
C LEU A 17 11.18 17.07 -31.56
N LEU A 18 11.16 15.77 -31.29
CA LEU A 18 9.97 15.03 -30.90
C LEU A 18 9.76 15.14 -29.39
N LEU A 19 8.59 15.61 -28.99
CA LEU A 19 8.14 15.62 -27.61
C LEU A 19 7.03 14.57 -27.47
N LEU A 20 7.36 13.48 -26.80
CA LEU A 20 6.44 12.37 -26.56
C LEU A 20 5.99 12.42 -25.11
N THR A 21 4.72 12.78 -24.88
CA THR A 21 4.15 12.70 -23.54
C THR A 21 3.61 11.30 -23.33
N VAL A 22 4.16 10.63 -22.32
CA VAL A 22 3.81 9.26 -21.95
C VAL A 22 3.11 9.23 -20.60
N GLU A 23 2.19 8.29 -20.46
CA GLU A 23 1.59 7.92 -19.19
C GLU A 23 2.08 6.52 -18.81
N GLU A 24 2.82 6.45 -17.72
CA GLU A 24 3.29 5.21 -17.11
C GLU A 24 2.29 4.75 -16.05
N LEU A 25 1.95 3.47 -16.07
CA LEU A 25 1.01 2.86 -15.14
C LEU A 25 1.49 1.48 -14.71
N ALA A 26 1.52 1.24 -13.39
CA ALA A 26 1.72 -0.09 -12.84
C ALA A 26 0.68 -0.40 -11.76
N ILE A 27 0.14 -1.61 -11.83
CA ILE A 27 -0.88 -2.12 -10.91
C ILE A 27 -0.40 -3.42 -10.27
N ASN A 28 -0.80 -3.65 -9.03
CA ASN A 28 -0.50 -4.90 -8.34
C ASN A 28 -1.60 -5.95 -8.56
N ASP A 29 -1.41 -7.16 -8.03
CA ASP A 29 -2.39 -8.25 -8.14
C ASP A 29 -3.71 -7.96 -7.42
N LEU A 30 -3.72 -7.03 -6.47
CA LEU A 30 -4.94 -6.51 -5.84
C LEU A 30 -5.64 -5.44 -6.69
N ARG A 31 -5.11 -5.12 -7.88
CA ARG A 31 -5.60 -4.07 -8.79
C ARG A 31 -5.49 -2.66 -8.21
N GLU A 32 -4.55 -2.46 -7.29
CA GLU A 32 -4.23 -1.14 -6.75
C GLU A 32 -3.16 -0.50 -7.65
N THR A 33 -3.39 0.73 -8.08
CA THR A 33 -2.38 1.54 -8.76
C THR A 33 -1.35 2.02 -7.73
N PHE A 34 -0.08 1.67 -7.93
CA PHE A 34 1.01 2.09 -7.05
C PHE A 34 2.09 2.90 -7.77
N HIS A 35 2.08 2.89 -9.11
CA HIS A 35 2.87 3.77 -9.96
C HIS A 35 1.97 4.40 -10.99
N HIS A 36 1.95 5.73 -11.03
CA HIS A 36 1.26 6.51 -12.04
C HIS A 36 2.04 7.79 -12.27
N TRP A 37 2.57 7.95 -13.48
CA TRP A 37 3.39 9.12 -13.82
C TRP A 37 3.13 9.55 -15.24
N VAL A 38 2.87 10.85 -15.44
CA VAL A 38 2.80 11.46 -16.76
C VAL A 38 3.99 12.39 -16.91
N HIS A 39 4.78 12.18 -17.96
CA HIS A 39 5.93 13.04 -18.26
C HIS A 39 6.19 13.11 -19.77
N THR A 40 7.01 14.07 -20.17
CA THR A 40 7.37 14.31 -21.57
C THR A 40 8.82 13.95 -21.81
N ILE A 41 9.02 13.06 -22.78
CA ILE A 41 10.32 12.63 -23.28
C ILE A 41 10.65 13.47 -24.51
N ARG A 42 11.86 14.04 -24.52
CA ARG A 42 12.34 14.91 -25.60
C ARG A 42 13.38 14.15 -26.40
N ILE A 43 13.13 13.91 -27.69
CA ILE A 43 13.96 13.07 -28.54
C ILE A 43 14.29 13.83 -29.84
N PRO A 44 15.56 14.10 -30.14
CA PRO A 44 15.93 14.78 -31.38
C PRO A 44 15.74 13.82 -32.56
N VAL A 45 15.28 14.34 -33.69
CA VAL A 45 15.23 13.62 -34.97
C VAL A 45 16.37 14.15 -35.84
N VAL A 46 17.26 13.26 -36.27
CA VAL A 46 18.47 13.61 -37.03
C VAL A 46 18.52 12.72 -38.27
N VAL A 47 18.47 13.32 -39.45
CA VAL A 47 18.45 12.60 -40.73
C VAL A 47 17.36 11.53 -40.74
N GLU A 48 16.14 11.92 -40.35
CA GLU A 48 14.95 11.04 -40.30
C GLU A 48 15.04 9.87 -39.30
N GLU A 49 16.11 9.77 -38.51
CA GLU A 49 16.26 8.76 -37.47
C GLU A 49 15.96 9.34 -36.07
N LEU A 50 15.40 8.49 -35.20
CA LEU A 50 15.15 8.83 -33.81
C LEU A 50 16.46 8.80 -33.01
N GLY A 51 16.89 9.96 -32.51
CA GLY A 51 18.10 10.09 -31.70
C GLY A 51 17.93 9.65 -30.24
N LEU A 52 18.93 9.94 -29.41
CA LEU A 52 18.89 9.62 -27.98
C LEU A 52 18.01 10.61 -27.20
N PRO A 53 17.19 10.14 -26.24
CA PRO A 53 16.43 11.01 -25.37
C PRO A 53 17.30 12.05 -24.65
N LEU A 54 16.87 13.30 -24.69
CA LEU A 54 17.51 14.41 -23.98
C LEU A 54 17.16 14.36 -22.49
N PRO A 55 17.98 15.01 -21.63
CA PRO A 55 17.65 15.19 -20.23
C PRO A 55 16.27 15.80 -20.03
N HIS A 56 15.58 15.35 -18.99
CA HIS A 56 14.28 15.89 -18.60
C HIS A 56 14.36 17.41 -18.41
N LEU A 57 13.39 18.12 -19.00
CA LEU A 57 13.23 19.55 -18.83
C LEU A 57 11.87 19.81 -18.18
N PRO A 58 11.81 20.60 -17.08
CA PRO A 58 10.54 20.96 -16.48
C PRO A 58 9.65 21.73 -17.45
N ALA A 59 8.34 21.49 -17.42
CA ALA A 59 7.38 22.16 -18.31
C ALA A 59 7.40 23.70 -18.23
N ARG A 60 7.85 24.25 -17.10
CA ARG A 60 8.06 25.69 -16.93
C ARG A 60 9.16 26.24 -17.85
N ASP A 61 10.19 25.45 -18.12
CA ASP A 61 11.35 25.88 -18.90
C ASP A 61 11.24 25.42 -20.35
N ASP A 62 10.27 24.55 -20.66
CA ASP A 62 10.03 23.97 -21.98
C ASP A 62 8.95 24.74 -22.76
N HIS A 63 9.30 25.91 -23.30
CA HIS A 63 8.38 26.77 -24.03
C HIS A 63 8.52 26.66 -25.56
N PRO A 64 7.44 26.42 -26.30
CA PRO A 64 7.46 26.50 -27.75
C PRO A 64 7.51 27.96 -28.22
N ALA A 65 8.02 28.17 -29.44
CA ALA A 65 7.96 29.46 -30.10
C ALA A 65 6.52 29.91 -30.33
N ARG A 66 6.31 31.23 -30.41
CA ARG A 66 4.99 31.83 -30.71
C ARG A 66 4.70 31.92 -32.21
N GLN A 67 5.57 31.38 -33.05
CA GLN A 67 5.41 31.37 -34.50
C GLN A 67 4.20 30.52 -34.91
N LYS A 68 3.45 31.01 -35.90
CA LYS A 68 2.33 30.26 -36.47
C LYS A 68 2.85 29.20 -37.44
N VAL A 69 2.29 28.01 -37.32
CA VAL A 69 2.57 26.87 -38.20
C VAL A 69 1.71 26.99 -39.46
N GLY A 70 2.33 26.85 -40.63
CA GLY A 70 1.65 26.80 -41.94
C GLY A 70 1.34 25.37 -42.38
N GLU A 71 0.64 25.22 -43.51
CA GLU A 71 0.29 23.89 -44.07
C GLU A 71 1.53 23.09 -44.47
N ALA A 72 2.52 23.73 -45.11
CA ALA A 72 3.78 23.08 -45.50
C ALA A 72 4.59 22.55 -44.30
N ASP A 73 4.50 23.20 -43.14
CA ASP A 73 5.16 22.77 -41.91
C ASP A 73 4.51 21.50 -41.34
N ILE A 74 3.18 21.38 -41.50
CA ILE A 74 2.42 20.21 -41.10
C ILE A 74 2.77 19.03 -42.00
N GLU A 75 2.85 19.24 -43.32
CA GLU A 75 3.27 18.22 -44.28
C GLU A 75 4.68 17.71 -43.96
N LYS A 76 5.64 18.62 -43.73
CA LYS A 76 7.00 18.24 -43.33
C LYS A 76 7.02 17.43 -42.03
N ALA A 77 6.19 17.79 -41.05
CA ALA A 77 6.10 17.05 -39.80
C ALA A 77 5.45 15.66 -39.98
N GLN A 78 4.56 15.48 -40.97
CA GLN A 78 3.98 14.18 -41.35
C GLN A 78 5.02 13.27 -41.94
N GLU A 79 5.79 13.76 -42.91
CA GLU A 79 6.89 13.00 -43.52
C GLU A 79 7.89 12.55 -42.45
N LEU A 80 8.32 13.46 -41.57
CA LEU A 80 9.21 13.12 -40.46
C LEU A 80 8.61 12.10 -39.49
N TRP A 81 7.30 12.18 -39.21
CA TRP A 81 6.64 11.22 -38.31
C TRP A 81 6.60 9.82 -38.93
N ASP A 82 6.30 9.71 -40.22
CA ASP A 82 6.19 8.44 -40.92
C ASP A 82 7.52 7.66 -40.87
N GLU A 83 8.65 8.37 -40.94
CA GLU A 83 9.99 7.78 -40.82
C GLU A 83 10.30 7.28 -39.39
N VAL A 84 9.93 8.05 -38.36
CA VAL A 84 10.30 7.72 -36.96
C VAL A 84 9.24 6.91 -36.19
N GLU A 85 8.03 6.72 -36.71
CA GLU A 85 6.92 6.09 -35.97
C GLU A 85 7.29 4.69 -35.43
N LEU A 86 7.98 3.89 -36.25
CA LEU A 86 8.40 2.55 -35.88
C LEU A 86 9.45 2.56 -34.76
N ASP A 87 10.37 3.51 -34.81
CA ASP A 87 11.40 3.68 -33.78
C ASP A 87 10.80 4.17 -32.46
N VAL A 88 9.82 5.06 -32.52
CA VAL A 88 9.07 5.51 -31.33
C VAL A 88 8.32 4.35 -30.68
N LYS A 89 7.67 3.49 -31.48
CA LYS A 89 7.00 2.28 -30.96
C LYS A 89 7.99 1.33 -30.28
N ARG A 90 9.15 1.11 -30.90
CA ARG A 90 10.21 0.26 -30.33
C ARG A 90 10.73 0.86 -29.02
N TYR A 91 10.99 2.17 -29.00
CA TYR A 91 11.43 2.89 -27.82
C TYR A 91 10.42 2.79 -26.66
N LEU A 92 9.11 2.92 -26.93
CA LEU A 92 8.08 2.77 -25.90
C LEU A 92 8.07 1.36 -25.27
N ILE A 93 8.32 0.32 -26.06
CA ILE A 93 8.45 -1.06 -25.56
C ILE A 93 9.68 -1.17 -24.66
N GLU A 94 10.82 -0.64 -25.10
CA GLU A 94 12.07 -0.65 -24.31
C GLU A 94 11.90 0.09 -22.98
N VAL A 95 11.19 1.22 -22.97
CA VAL A 95 10.87 1.97 -21.74
C VAL A 95 9.95 1.15 -20.83
N ALA A 96 8.93 0.49 -21.38
CA ALA A 96 8.01 -0.36 -20.61
C ALA A 96 8.75 -1.55 -19.98
N ASP A 97 9.65 -2.21 -20.71
CA ASP A 97 10.46 -3.33 -20.23
C ASP A 97 11.42 -2.88 -19.13
N ALA A 98 12.12 -1.75 -19.33
CA ALA A 98 13.04 -1.19 -18.34
C ALA A 98 12.31 -0.76 -17.05
N LEU A 99 11.13 -0.14 -17.19
CA LEU A 99 10.28 0.23 -16.07
C LEU A 99 9.79 -1.01 -15.32
N THR A 100 9.36 -2.04 -16.03
CA THR A 100 8.92 -3.33 -15.47
C THR A 100 10.03 -3.99 -14.67
N ALA A 101 11.25 -4.05 -15.21
CA ALA A 101 12.41 -4.61 -14.51
C ALA A 101 12.74 -3.82 -13.23
N THR A 102 12.72 -2.50 -13.31
CA THR A 102 13.01 -1.60 -12.18
C THR A 102 11.98 -1.77 -11.07
N ILE A 103 10.68 -1.70 -11.42
CA ILE A 103 9.58 -1.87 -10.47
C ILE A 103 9.63 -3.26 -9.84
N THR A 104 9.85 -4.31 -10.62
CA THR A 104 9.91 -5.69 -10.10
C THR A 104 11.04 -5.86 -9.08
N ALA A 105 12.22 -5.32 -9.37
CA ALA A 105 13.35 -5.36 -8.44
C ALA A 105 13.06 -4.60 -7.13
N GLN A 106 12.42 -3.42 -7.25
CA GLN A 106 12.04 -2.61 -6.10
C GLN A 106 10.96 -3.28 -5.26
N LEU A 107 9.90 -3.81 -5.87
CA LEU A 107 8.83 -4.54 -5.19
C LEU A 107 9.36 -5.79 -4.47
N ALA A 108 10.29 -6.53 -5.07
CA ALA A 108 10.90 -7.69 -4.43
C ALA A 108 11.69 -7.33 -3.16
N THR A 109 12.35 -6.16 -3.16
CA THR A 109 13.13 -5.68 -2.02
C THR A 109 12.23 -5.11 -0.92
N THR A 110 11.31 -4.22 -1.29
CA THR A 110 10.36 -3.60 -0.35
C THR A 110 9.40 -4.63 0.22
N GLY A 111 8.93 -5.59 -0.58
CA GLY A 111 8.02 -6.64 -0.14
C GLY A 111 8.62 -7.57 0.91
N LYS A 112 9.92 -7.92 0.80
CA LYS A 112 10.64 -8.68 1.83
C LYS A 112 10.71 -7.92 3.14
N THR A 113 11.02 -6.63 3.07
CA THR A 113 11.12 -5.74 4.23
C THR A 113 9.76 -5.61 4.93
N ALA A 114 8.72 -5.28 4.16
CA ALA A 114 7.35 -5.16 4.68
C ALA A 114 6.82 -6.46 5.30
N LEU A 115 7.17 -7.62 4.72
CA LEU A 115 6.81 -8.92 5.28
C LEU A 115 7.47 -9.16 6.65
N GLN A 116 8.74 -8.79 6.80
CA GLN A 116 9.47 -8.93 8.06
C GLN A 116 8.90 -7.99 9.14
N GLU A 117 8.68 -6.73 8.78
CA GLU A 117 8.10 -5.72 9.67
C GLU A 117 6.70 -6.11 10.15
N GLU A 118 5.82 -6.56 9.25
CA GLU A 118 4.48 -6.98 9.64
C GLU A 118 4.50 -8.28 10.48
N LYS A 119 5.40 -9.23 10.19
CA LYS A 119 5.63 -10.39 11.06
C LYS A 119 6.04 -9.97 12.47
N GLU A 120 6.94 -9.00 12.59
CA GLU A 120 7.34 -8.45 13.88
C GLU A 120 6.19 -7.76 14.59
N ARG A 121 5.44 -6.93 13.87
CA ARG A 121 4.28 -6.21 14.40
C ARG A 121 3.23 -7.17 14.96
N PHE A 122 2.86 -8.24 14.23
CA PHE A 122 1.94 -9.26 14.74
C PHE A 122 2.53 -10.01 15.94
N ARG A 123 3.83 -10.34 15.95
CA ARG A 123 4.49 -10.95 17.11
C ARG A 123 4.47 -10.05 18.35
N HIS A 124 4.61 -8.73 18.18
CA HIS A 124 4.51 -7.77 19.29
C HIS A 124 3.08 -7.65 19.80
N ARG A 125 2.10 -7.53 18.89
CA ARG A 125 0.67 -7.45 19.25
C ARG A 125 0.16 -8.70 19.98
N LEU A 126 0.53 -9.89 19.53
CA LEU A 126 0.15 -11.14 20.20
C LEU A 126 0.70 -11.19 21.63
N ARG A 127 1.99 -10.88 21.81
CA ARG A 127 2.62 -10.81 23.14
C ARG A 127 1.96 -9.78 24.05
N GLU A 128 1.55 -8.63 23.50
CA GLU A 128 0.83 -7.60 24.26
C GLU A 128 -0.52 -8.10 24.75
N VAL A 129 -1.29 -8.80 23.91
CA VAL A 129 -2.59 -9.38 24.30
C VAL A 129 -2.41 -10.49 25.33
N GLU A 130 -1.44 -11.39 25.13
CA GLU A 130 -1.11 -12.44 26.10
C GLU A 130 -0.70 -11.86 27.45
N ARG A 131 0.10 -10.79 27.45
CA ARG A 131 0.50 -10.08 28.66
C ARG A 131 -0.68 -9.40 29.34
N ALA A 132 -1.56 -8.75 28.57
CA ALA A 132 -2.76 -8.10 29.11
C ALA A 132 -3.72 -9.11 29.76
N MET A 133 -3.83 -10.31 29.18
CA MET A 133 -4.59 -11.43 29.72
C MET A 133 -4.01 -11.91 31.07
N GLN A 134 -2.69 -12.03 31.19
CA GLN A 134 -2.03 -12.53 32.39
C GLN A 134 -1.92 -11.48 33.51
N GLU A 135 -1.39 -10.28 33.25
CA GLU A 135 -0.93 -9.38 34.32
C GLU A 135 -2.02 -8.55 34.99
N ASN A 136 -3.10 -8.17 34.28
CA ASN A 136 -3.92 -7.04 34.75
C ASN A 136 -5.35 -7.37 35.16
N SER A 137 -5.99 -8.36 34.54
CA SER A 137 -7.44 -8.54 34.67
C SER A 137 -7.84 -9.90 35.24
N LEU A 138 -7.25 -11.00 34.77
CA LEU A 138 -7.62 -12.34 35.23
C LEU A 138 -7.00 -12.68 36.59
N GLN A 139 -5.71 -12.43 36.80
CA GLN A 139 -5.06 -12.75 38.08
C GLN A 139 -5.65 -11.98 39.27
N LYS A 140 -6.15 -10.76 39.07
CA LYS A 140 -6.81 -9.98 40.14
C LYS A 140 -8.17 -10.59 40.48
N LEU A 141 -8.97 -10.89 39.46
CA LEU A 141 -10.27 -11.54 39.64
C LEU A 141 -10.15 -12.97 40.22
N GLU A 142 -9.12 -13.73 39.82
CA GLU A 142 -8.82 -15.05 40.38
C GLU A 142 -8.41 -14.97 41.86
N LYS A 143 -7.61 -13.96 42.24
CA LYS A 143 -7.28 -13.71 43.66
C LYS A 143 -8.51 -13.29 44.47
N GLU A 144 -9.38 -12.46 43.92
CA GLU A 144 -10.64 -12.07 44.56
C GLU A 144 -11.57 -13.27 44.72
N TYR A 145 -11.70 -14.11 43.70
CA TYR A 145 -12.43 -15.37 43.76
C TYR A 145 -11.91 -16.28 44.87
N GLY A 146 -10.58 -16.47 44.95
CA GLY A 146 -9.96 -17.28 46.00
C GLY A 146 -10.19 -16.74 47.42
N LYS A 147 -10.25 -15.42 47.60
CA LYS A 147 -10.61 -14.80 48.89
C LYS A 147 -12.06 -15.10 49.28
N ILE A 148 -12.99 -15.02 48.32
CA ILE A 148 -14.41 -15.29 48.55
C ILE A 148 -14.64 -16.77 48.84
N GLU A 149 -13.90 -17.68 48.18
CA GLU A 149 -13.92 -19.10 48.53
C GLU A 149 -13.42 -19.38 49.95
N ALA A 150 -12.32 -18.73 50.35
CA ALA A 150 -11.79 -18.84 51.71
C ALA A 150 -12.80 -18.33 52.76
N GLU A 151 -13.41 -17.16 52.50
CA GLU A 151 -14.47 -16.60 53.36
C GLU A 151 -15.68 -17.55 53.46
N GLN A 152 -16.08 -18.16 52.35
CA GLN A 152 -17.15 -19.16 52.33
C GLN A 152 -16.79 -20.40 53.15
N ALA A 153 -15.55 -20.89 53.04
CA ALA A 153 -15.07 -22.07 53.77
C ALA A 153 -14.99 -21.80 55.29
N GLU A 154 -14.49 -20.64 55.70
CA GLU A 154 -14.46 -20.21 57.10
C GLU A 154 -15.88 -20.09 57.67
N LEU A 155 -16.81 -19.49 56.92
CA LEU A 155 -18.21 -19.37 57.34
C LEU A 155 -18.90 -20.75 57.45
N LYS A 156 -18.48 -21.75 56.66
CA LYS A 156 -18.98 -23.14 56.72
C LYS A 156 -18.41 -23.94 57.90
N LEU A 157 -17.20 -23.62 58.35
CA LEU A 157 -16.54 -24.30 59.48
C LEU A 157 -17.00 -23.79 60.86
N GLN A 158 -17.52 -22.56 60.97
CA GLN A 158 -18.01 -22.03 62.24
C GLN A 158 -19.28 -22.77 62.75
N PRO A 159 -19.30 -23.28 63.99
CA PRO A 159 -20.50 -23.91 64.55
C PRO A 159 -21.57 -22.86 64.85
N ALA A 160 -22.77 -23.05 64.29
CA ALA A 160 -23.92 -22.19 64.59
C ALA A 160 -24.60 -22.69 65.87
N LEU A 161 -24.40 -21.97 66.98
CA LEU A 161 -24.91 -22.35 68.30
C LEU A 161 -26.35 -21.86 68.59
N LEU A 162 -26.94 -21.01 67.73
CA LEU A 162 -28.25 -20.35 67.93
C LEU A 162 -29.07 -20.31 66.62
N PHE A 163 -30.39 -20.48 66.70
CA PHE A 163 -31.31 -20.47 65.53
C PHE A 163 -31.30 -19.13 64.75
N ASP A 164 -31.25 -17.98 65.44
CA ASP A 164 -31.13 -16.67 64.78
C ASP A 164 -29.78 -16.50 64.06
N ALA A 165 -28.72 -17.07 64.63
CA ALA A 165 -27.40 -17.11 64.00
C ALA A 165 -27.39 -18.01 62.76
N GLN A 166 -28.26 -19.04 62.72
CA GLN A 166 -28.39 -19.95 61.58
C GLN A 166 -29.09 -19.28 60.38
N ALA A 167 -30.13 -18.46 60.63
CA ALA A 167 -30.81 -17.68 59.58
C ALA A 167 -29.94 -16.56 59.01
N GLN A 168 -29.19 -15.84 59.86
CA GLN A 168 -28.22 -14.83 59.40
C GLN A 168 -27.06 -15.45 58.61
N ARG A 169 -26.63 -16.66 58.99
CA ARG A 169 -25.59 -17.40 58.29
C ARG A 169 -26.03 -17.85 56.89
N SER A 170 -27.24 -18.37 56.74
CA SER A 170 -27.76 -18.76 55.42
C SER A 170 -27.91 -17.57 54.49
N GLN A 171 -28.32 -16.39 55.01
CA GLN A 171 -28.33 -15.14 54.26
C GLN A 171 -26.93 -14.74 53.79
N ARG A 172 -25.93 -14.74 54.69
CA ARG A 172 -24.53 -14.42 54.32
C ARG A 172 -23.95 -15.40 53.30
N ILE A 173 -24.24 -16.70 53.43
CA ILE A 173 -23.82 -17.71 52.45
C ILE A 173 -24.44 -17.41 51.08
N SER A 174 -25.73 -17.05 51.03
CA SER A 174 -26.38 -16.68 49.77
C SER A 174 -25.80 -15.41 49.14
N GLU A 175 -25.42 -14.41 49.93
CA GLU A 175 -24.76 -13.20 49.45
C GLU A 175 -23.36 -13.50 48.88
N ILE A 176 -22.60 -14.35 49.57
CA ILE A 176 -21.29 -14.84 49.10
C ILE A 176 -21.44 -15.63 47.80
N ASP A 177 -22.44 -16.51 47.69
CA ASP A 177 -22.70 -17.28 46.47
C ASP A 177 -23.07 -16.37 45.28
N ARG A 178 -23.83 -15.29 45.51
CA ARG A 178 -24.12 -14.29 44.47
C ARG A 178 -22.87 -13.56 44.00
N ARG A 179 -22.05 -13.07 44.94
CA ARG A 179 -20.78 -12.40 44.59
C ARG A 179 -19.82 -13.33 43.87
N LYS A 180 -19.77 -14.61 44.27
CA LYS A 180 -18.98 -15.65 43.62
C LYS A 180 -19.46 -15.86 42.17
N ALA A 181 -20.76 -15.99 41.95
CA ALA A 181 -21.34 -16.14 40.62
C ALA A 181 -21.07 -14.93 39.72
N ASP A 182 -21.14 -13.71 40.26
CA ASP A 182 -20.86 -12.47 39.51
C ASP A 182 -19.40 -12.43 39.02
N ILE A 183 -18.45 -12.81 39.89
CA ILE A 183 -17.02 -12.86 39.56
C ILE A 183 -16.70 -13.99 38.58
N GLU A 184 -17.31 -15.18 38.73
CA GLU A 184 -17.18 -16.27 37.76
C GLU A 184 -17.69 -15.87 36.39
N ALA A 185 -18.84 -15.18 36.32
CA ALA A 185 -19.39 -14.69 35.07
C ALA A 185 -18.47 -13.64 34.42
N GLU A 186 -17.87 -12.74 35.20
CA GLU A 186 -16.92 -11.74 34.70
C GLU A 186 -15.60 -12.38 34.23
N LEU A 187 -15.08 -13.35 34.97
CA LEU A 187 -13.90 -14.14 34.56
C LEU A 187 -14.16 -14.84 33.24
N LYS A 188 -15.31 -15.49 33.09
CA LYS A 188 -15.71 -16.16 31.86
C LYS A 188 -15.79 -15.17 30.69
N ARG A 189 -16.50 -14.05 30.86
CA ARG A 189 -16.61 -12.99 29.83
C ARG A 189 -15.25 -12.47 29.38
N ARG A 190 -14.33 -12.21 30.31
CA ARG A 190 -12.99 -11.69 29.98
C ARG A 190 -12.12 -12.73 29.29
N ARG A 191 -12.17 -13.99 29.73
CA ARG A 191 -11.44 -15.09 29.06
C ARG A 191 -11.93 -15.25 27.62
N GLU A 192 -13.24 -15.33 27.42
CA GLU A 192 -13.85 -15.42 26.08
C GLU A 192 -13.44 -14.22 25.19
N HIS A 193 -13.44 -13.00 25.74
CA HIS A 193 -13.02 -11.81 25.00
C HIS A 193 -11.55 -11.87 24.55
N TYR A 194 -10.62 -12.28 25.42
CA TYR A 194 -9.21 -12.41 25.05
C TYR A 194 -8.97 -13.54 24.06
N GLU A 195 -9.68 -14.66 24.20
CA GLU A 195 -9.63 -15.78 23.25
C GLU A 195 -10.11 -15.33 21.86
N GLU A 196 -11.22 -14.59 21.79
CA GLU A 196 -11.73 -14.03 20.53
C GLU A 196 -10.74 -13.04 19.91
N LEU A 197 -10.12 -12.17 20.70
CA LEU A 197 -9.08 -11.25 20.21
C LEU A 197 -7.88 -11.99 19.64
N LEU A 198 -7.42 -13.05 20.30
CA LEU A 198 -6.31 -13.88 19.82
C LEU A 198 -6.67 -14.59 18.52
N GLU A 199 -7.88 -15.13 18.41
CA GLU A 199 -8.36 -15.78 17.21
C GLU A 199 -8.44 -14.79 16.03
N ARG A 200 -9.06 -13.62 16.24
CA ARG A 200 -9.14 -12.56 15.23
C ARG A 200 -7.75 -12.10 14.79
N LEU A 201 -6.82 -11.93 15.72
CA LEU A 201 -5.44 -11.55 15.38
C LEU A 201 -4.72 -12.61 14.56
N LYS A 202 -4.93 -13.90 14.83
CA LYS A 202 -4.34 -14.99 14.03
C LYS A 202 -4.94 -15.03 12.62
N ILE A 203 -6.25 -14.88 12.50
CA ILE A 203 -6.93 -14.82 11.19
C ILE A 203 -6.41 -13.62 10.39
N GLU A 204 -6.29 -12.45 11.01
CA GLU A 204 -5.79 -11.25 10.32
C GLU A 204 -4.30 -11.37 9.99
N GLN A 205 -3.49 -11.98 10.87
CA GLN A 205 -2.10 -12.29 10.61
C GLN A 205 -1.96 -13.17 9.36
N GLU A 206 -2.71 -14.27 9.29
CA GLU A 206 -2.72 -15.18 8.16
C GLU A 206 -3.15 -14.46 6.87
N ARG A 207 -4.23 -13.69 6.94
CA ARG A 207 -4.74 -12.90 5.82
C ARG A 207 -3.72 -11.88 5.32
N VAL A 208 -3.09 -11.13 6.21
CA VAL A 208 -2.15 -10.07 5.84
C VAL A 208 -0.86 -10.67 5.29
N ILE A 209 -0.28 -11.63 6.00
CA ILE A 209 1.03 -12.21 5.66
C ILE A 209 0.96 -13.08 4.42
N ASN A 210 -0.06 -13.93 4.28
CA ASN A 210 -0.10 -14.93 3.21
C ASN A 210 -0.96 -14.51 2.01
N ASN A 211 -1.97 -13.65 2.21
CA ASN A 211 -2.88 -13.28 1.12
C ASN A 211 -2.70 -11.84 0.62
N LEU A 212 -2.56 -10.86 1.51
CA LEU A 212 -2.52 -9.44 1.11
C LEU A 212 -1.13 -8.97 0.73
N LEU A 213 -0.14 -9.09 1.60
CA LEU A 213 1.20 -8.56 1.35
C LEU A 213 1.84 -9.13 0.09
N PRO A 214 1.82 -10.46 -0.16
CA PRO A 214 2.41 -11.00 -1.38
C PRO A 214 1.78 -10.38 -2.64
N ARG A 215 0.45 -10.26 -2.67
CA ARG A 215 -0.29 -9.68 -3.80
C ARG A 215 -0.09 -8.17 -3.94
N ARG A 216 0.17 -7.43 -2.85
CA ARG A 216 0.50 -6.00 -2.90
C ARG A 216 1.83 -5.73 -3.56
N TYR A 217 2.81 -6.60 -3.32
CA TYR A 217 4.17 -6.49 -3.84
C TYR A 217 4.40 -7.36 -5.08
N GLN A 218 3.34 -7.86 -5.70
CA GLN A 218 3.38 -8.58 -6.95
C GLN A 218 2.84 -7.68 -8.05
N LEU A 219 3.66 -7.42 -9.07
CA LEU A 219 3.25 -6.70 -10.26
C LEU A 219 2.26 -7.57 -11.05
N ARG A 220 1.16 -6.97 -11.48
CA ARG A 220 0.15 -7.65 -12.28
C ARG A 220 0.41 -7.40 -13.76
N GLY A 221 1.02 -8.37 -14.43
CA GLY A 221 1.47 -8.21 -15.81
C GLY A 221 2.71 -7.34 -15.87
N ASP A 222 2.82 -6.52 -16.92
CA ASP A 222 3.93 -5.60 -17.13
C ASP A 222 3.51 -4.14 -16.87
N ALA A 223 4.48 -3.27 -16.60
CA ALA A 223 4.22 -1.85 -16.54
C ALA A 223 3.81 -1.33 -17.92
N GLN A 224 2.77 -0.50 -17.96
CA GLN A 224 2.20 0.00 -19.20
C GLN A 224 2.69 1.42 -19.44
N VAL A 225 3.09 1.72 -20.68
CA VAL A 225 3.52 3.05 -21.11
C VAL A 225 2.67 3.45 -22.30
N PHE A 226 1.80 4.44 -22.09
CA PHE A 226 0.83 4.89 -23.10
C PHE A 226 1.27 6.20 -23.73
N PRO A 227 1.33 6.31 -25.07
CA PRO A 227 1.58 7.58 -25.73
C PRO A 227 0.32 8.47 -25.70
N VAL A 228 0.33 9.53 -24.88
CA VAL A 228 -0.81 10.43 -24.69
C VAL A 228 -0.84 11.51 -25.76
N THR A 229 0.29 12.21 -25.93
CA THR A 229 0.45 13.28 -26.92
C THR A 229 1.80 13.20 -27.61
N ILE A 230 1.80 13.66 -28.86
CA ILE A 230 3.00 13.84 -29.68
C ILE A 230 3.04 15.33 -30.03
N GLU A 231 4.19 15.96 -29.87
CA GLU A 231 4.48 17.29 -30.39
C GLU A 231 5.76 17.23 -31.21
N ILE A 232 5.72 17.73 -32.45
CA ILE A 232 6.91 17.87 -33.29
C ILE A 232 7.28 19.35 -33.32
N ARG A 233 8.50 19.66 -32.86
CA ARG A 233 9.07 21.00 -32.92
C ARG A 233 10.03 21.13 -34.08
N LEU A 234 9.72 22.05 -34.97
CA LEU A 234 10.58 22.46 -36.08
C LEU A 234 11.50 23.62 -35.63
N PRO A 235 12.68 23.77 -36.24
CA PRO A 235 13.62 24.84 -35.90
C PRO A 235 13.05 26.23 -36.27
N GLU A 236 13.23 27.23 -35.39
CA GLU A 236 12.66 28.58 -35.53
C GLU A 236 13.14 29.40 -36.75
N VAL A 237 14.16 28.93 -37.48
CA VAL A 237 14.63 29.55 -38.72
C VAL A 237 15.11 28.46 -39.68
N SER A 238 14.50 28.39 -40.87
CA SER A 238 15.03 27.62 -42.00
C SER A 238 16.47 28.05 -42.28
N ARG A 239 17.42 27.12 -42.21
CA ARG A 239 18.73 27.31 -42.81
C ARG A 239 18.61 27.42 -44.33
#